data_AF-A0A2R7P696-F1
#
_entry.id   AF-A0A2R7P696-F1
#
_cell.length_a   1.000
_cell.length_b   1.000
_cell.length_c   1.000
_cell.angle_alpha   90.00
_cell.angle_beta   90.00
_cell.angle_gamma   90.00
#
_symmetry.space_group_name_H-M   'P 1'
#
loop_
_entity.id
_entity.type
_entity.pdbx_description
1 polymer ?
#
loop_
_entity_poly.entity_id
_entity_poly.type
_entity_poly.pdbx_seq_one_letter_code
_entity_poly.pdbx_strand_id
1 'polypeptide(L)'
;MISRTLFTDILIMIFLVALQIFVLNRITLFGKYTPVLYPVFVMFYPFFRNKFQFLALSFLIGLSIDGFLYSWGINAFATTLIAYFRTLIFRTSTDTSTDFFSFQSLQWAQFLLFLFSSIFLHQLLVQYIEFFKFSRFFEILFNVLVTSVISFIFIVIYALIFKIKQKV
;
A
#
# COMPACT_ATOMS: atom_id res chain seq x y z
N MET A 1 -7.26 10.40 17.19
CA MET A 1 -6.03 10.04 16.47
C MET A 1 -4.93 9.66 17.45
N ILE A 2 -4.11 8.63 17.16
CA ILE A 2 -2.85 8.40 17.87
C ILE A 2 -1.81 9.41 17.37
N SER A 3 -1.17 10.13 18.28
CA SER A 3 -0.05 11.04 18.01
C SER A 3 1.25 10.26 17.71
N ARG A 4 1.28 9.54 16.57
CA ARG A 4 2.50 8.83 16.11
C ARG A 4 3.67 9.81 16.05
N THR A 5 4.82 9.49 16.62
CA THR A 5 6.05 10.26 16.35
C THR A 5 6.73 9.73 15.09
N LEU A 6 7.74 10.43 14.57
CA LEU A 6 8.60 9.88 13.50
C LEU A 6 9.25 8.55 13.93
N PHE A 7 9.57 8.40 15.21
CA PHE A 7 10.00 7.13 15.80
C PHE A 7 8.91 6.05 15.73
N THR A 8 7.64 6.36 16.02
CA THR A 8 6.52 5.43 15.82
C THR A 8 6.36 5.02 14.36
N ASP A 9 6.49 5.97 13.42
CA ASP A 9 6.39 5.68 11.99
C ASP A 9 7.54 4.76 11.51
N ILE A 10 8.76 4.95 12.02
CA ILE A 10 9.91 4.05 11.77
C ILE A 10 9.67 2.65 12.35
N LEU A 11 9.15 2.52 13.57
CA LEU A 11 8.84 1.20 14.14
C LEU A 11 7.77 0.45 13.32
N ILE A 12 6.74 1.15 12.84
CA ILE A 12 5.73 0.57 11.94
C ILE A 12 6.36 0.16 10.60
N MET A 13 7.27 0.97 10.05
CA MET A 13 8.00 0.65 8.82
C MET A 13 8.84 -0.62 8.98
N ILE A 14 9.63 -0.73 10.04
CA ILE A 14 10.45 -1.92 10.35
C ILE A 14 9.56 -3.16 10.52
N PHE A 15 8.46 -3.03 11.26
CA PHE A 15 7.49 -4.13 11.44
C PHE A 15 6.87 -4.60 10.12
N LEU A 16 6.43 -3.68 9.26
CA LEU A 16 5.83 -4.02 7.96
C LEU A 16 6.83 -4.65 6.99
N VAL A 17 8.09 -4.19 6.99
CA VAL A 17 9.18 -4.82 6.22
C VAL A 17 9.45 -6.24 6.74
N ALA A 18 9.64 -6.42 8.05
CA ALA A 18 9.87 -7.74 8.63
C ALA A 18 8.69 -8.71 8.37
N LEU A 19 7.45 -8.23 8.50
CA LEU A 19 6.24 -9.00 8.21
C LEU A 19 6.16 -9.41 6.74
N GLN A 20 6.49 -8.51 5.80
CA GLN A 20 6.56 -8.85 4.38
C GLN A 20 7.64 -9.91 4.12
N ILE A 21 8.89 -9.62 4.51
CA ILE A 21 10.06 -10.41 4.10
C ILE A 21 10.11 -11.78 4.77
N PHE A 22 9.79 -11.89 6.07
CA PHE A 22 9.95 -13.16 6.81
C PHE A 22 8.69 -14.02 6.84
N VAL A 23 7.49 -13.42 6.70
CA VAL A 23 6.20 -14.12 6.78
C VAL A 23 5.49 -14.16 5.44
N LEU A 24 5.07 -13.01 4.89
CA LEU A 24 4.19 -12.98 3.71
C LEU A 24 4.87 -13.55 2.46
N ASN A 25 6.17 -13.31 2.28
CA ASN A 25 6.97 -13.89 1.20
C ASN A 25 7.11 -15.43 1.28
N ARG A 26 6.67 -16.06 2.36
CA ARG A 26 6.55 -17.54 2.47
C ARG A 26 5.14 -18.05 2.19
N ILE A 27 4.15 -17.17 2.06
CA ILE A 27 2.75 -17.49 1.77
C ILE A 27 2.51 -17.34 0.25
N THR A 28 3.06 -18.26 -0.53
CA THR A 28 2.93 -18.22 -2.00
C THR A 28 1.64 -18.94 -2.44
N LEU A 29 0.54 -18.19 -2.59
CA LEU A 29 -0.74 -18.75 -2.99
C LEU A 29 -0.70 -19.23 -4.45
N PHE A 30 -1.28 -20.41 -4.71
CA PHE A 30 -1.28 -21.09 -6.00
C PHE A 30 0.13 -21.26 -6.62
N GLY A 31 1.20 -21.26 -5.80
CA GLY A 31 2.58 -21.35 -6.24
C GLY A 31 3.13 -20.13 -7.01
N LYS A 32 2.35 -19.04 -7.15
CA LYS A 32 2.73 -17.85 -7.94
C LYS A 32 2.47 -16.51 -7.25
N TYR A 33 1.46 -16.40 -6.38
CA TYR A 33 0.95 -15.10 -5.92
C TYR A 33 1.22 -14.86 -4.43
N THR A 34 2.10 -13.91 -4.14
CA THR A 34 2.50 -13.50 -2.79
C THR A 34 1.69 -12.30 -2.31
N PRO A 35 1.08 -12.31 -1.10
CA PRO A 35 0.41 -11.13 -0.55
C PRO A 35 1.40 -9.97 -0.28
N VAL A 36 1.03 -8.76 -0.71
CA VAL A 36 1.84 -7.54 -0.52
C VAL A 36 1.13 -6.57 0.43
N LEU A 37 1.70 -6.38 1.63
CA LEU A 37 1.06 -5.65 2.72
C LEU A 37 1.73 -4.32 3.06
N TYR A 38 3.05 -4.16 2.89
CA TYR A 38 3.74 -2.93 3.32
C TYR A 38 3.21 -1.59 2.72
N PRO A 39 2.54 -1.51 1.55
CA PRO A 39 1.87 -0.29 1.09
C PRO A 39 0.79 0.26 2.05
N VAL A 40 0.34 -0.55 3.01
CA VAL A 40 -0.43 -0.12 4.21
C VAL A 40 0.19 1.10 4.90
N PHE A 41 1.53 1.19 4.96
CA PHE A 41 2.21 2.36 5.49
C PHE A 41 1.78 3.64 4.75
N VAL A 42 1.81 3.59 3.42
CA VAL A 42 1.43 4.69 2.55
C VAL A 42 -0.06 5.01 2.69
N MET A 43 -0.93 3.99 2.74
CA MET A 43 -2.39 4.16 2.87
C MET A 43 -2.80 4.85 4.18
N PHE A 44 -2.17 4.49 5.31
CA PHE A 44 -2.59 4.92 6.65
C PHE A 44 -1.66 5.94 7.34
N TYR A 45 -0.67 6.50 6.63
CA TYR A 45 0.13 7.61 7.16
C TYR A 45 -0.71 8.90 7.30
N PRO A 46 -0.61 9.70 8.39
CA PRO A 46 -1.56 10.79 8.62
C PRO A 46 -1.51 11.93 7.58
N PHE A 47 -2.66 12.33 7.04
CA PHE A 47 -2.78 13.34 5.97
C PHE A 47 -2.28 14.75 6.35
N PHE A 48 -2.30 15.12 7.63
CA PHE A 48 -1.95 16.46 8.12
C PHE A 48 -0.43 16.69 8.28
N ARG A 49 0.42 15.76 7.84
CA ARG A 49 1.88 15.82 8.02
C ARG A 49 2.61 16.43 6.83
N ASN A 50 3.86 16.81 7.07
CA ASN A 50 4.76 17.32 6.03
C ASN A 50 4.88 16.33 4.85
N LYS A 51 4.59 16.80 3.63
CA LYS A 51 4.60 16.01 2.39
C LYS A 51 5.97 15.43 2.06
N PHE A 52 7.06 16.17 2.31
CA PHE A 52 8.42 15.70 2.06
C PHE A 52 8.81 14.55 3.01
N GLN A 53 8.48 14.68 4.29
CA GLN A 53 8.65 13.59 5.27
C GLN A 53 7.86 12.34 4.84
N PHE A 54 6.60 12.52 4.39
CA PHE A 54 5.77 11.41 3.91
C PHE A 54 6.37 10.70 2.69
N LEU A 55 6.81 11.46 1.68
CA LEU A 55 7.43 10.92 0.47
C LEU A 55 8.76 10.22 0.79
N ALA A 56 9.60 10.78 1.66
CA ALA A 56 10.86 10.19 2.07
C ALA A 56 10.67 8.86 2.82
N LEU A 57 9.73 8.79 3.78
CA LEU A 57 9.40 7.54 4.47
C LEU A 57 8.77 6.50 3.52
N SER A 58 7.97 6.94 2.55
CA SER A 58 7.38 6.07 1.53
C SER A 58 8.42 5.51 0.56
N PHE A 59 9.45 6.30 0.22
CA PHE A 59 10.61 5.83 -0.53
C PHE A 59 11.42 4.81 0.28
N LEU A 60 11.72 5.12 1.54
CA LEU A 60 12.53 4.26 2.41
C LEU A 60 11.89 2.89 2.68
N ILE A 61 10.56 2.80 2.85
CA ILE A 61 9.90 1.50 3.02
C ILE A 61 9.98 0.65 1.74
N GLY A 62 9.77 1.24 0.56
CA GLY A 62 9.91 0.53 -0.72
C GLY A 62 11.35 0.10 -1.00
N LEU A 63 12.32 0.98 -0.75
CA LEU A 63 13.75 0.69 -0.90
C LEU A 63 14.22 -0.42 0.06
N SER A 64 13.65 -0.47 1.27
CA SER A 64 13.91 -1.56 2.21
C SER A 64 13.44 -2.90 1.66
N ILE A 65 12.25 -2.94 1.03
CA ILE A 65 11.74 -4.14 0.36
C ILE A 65 12.62 -4.51 -0.83
N ASP A 66 13.03 -3.54 -1.65
CA ASP A 66 13.91 -3.78 -2.80
C ASP A 66 15.27 -4.37 -2.40
N GLY A 67 15.83 -3.95 -1.25
CA GLY A 67 17.08 -4.47 -0.71
C GLY A 67 16.99 -5.93 -0.25
N PHE A 68 15.82 -6.40 0.19
CA PHE A 68 15.59 -7.81 0.58
C PHE A 68 15.07 -8.70 -0.57
N LEU A 69 14.42 -8.11 -1.57
CA LEU A 69 13.88 -8.83 -2.75
C LEU A 69 14.79 -8.78 -3.99
N TYR A 70 15.87 -8.01 -3.96
CA TYR A 70 16.77 -7.78 -5.11
C TYR A 70 16.04 -7.17 -6.33
N SER A 71 15.04 -6.33 -6.09
CA SER A 71 14.19 -5.68 -7.12
C SER A 71 14.60 -4.24 -7.43
N TRP A 72 15.86 -3.86 -7.15
CA TRP A 72 16.60 -2.71 -7.70
C TRP A 72 15.91 -1.33 -7.69
N GLY A 73 14.96 -1.08 -6.77
CA GLY A 73 14.26 0.21 -6.62
C GLY A 73 12.84 0.25 -7.20
N ILE A 74 12.33 -0.86 -7.73
CA ILE A 74 10.98 -0.93 -8.32
C ILE A 74 9.90 -0.64 -7.27
N ASN A 75 10.04 -1.19 -6.06
CA ASN A 75 9.06 -0.96 -5.00
C ASN A 75 9.21 0.44 -4.40
N ALA A 76 10.43 0.98 -4.28
CA ALA A 76 10.70 2.36 -3.90
C ALA A 76 10.03 3.37 -4.84
N PHE A 77 10.05 3.11 -6.16
CA PHE A 77 9.31 3.91 -7.12
C PHE A 77 7.79 3.79 -6.92
N ALA A 78 7.26 2.57 -6.84
CA ALA A 78 5.82 2.31 -6.71
C ALA A 78 5.21 2.94 -5.44
N THR A 79 5.86 2.78 -4.28
CA THR A 79 5.39 3.38 -3.01
C THR A 79 5.44 4.90 -3.05
N THR A 80 6.51 5.50 -3.57
CA THR A 80 6.64 6.97 -3.66
C THR A 80 5.63 7.57 -4.63
N LEU A 81 5.36 6.92 -5.77
CA LEU A 81 4.37 7.41 -6.73
C LEU A 81 2.95 7.39 -6.12
N ILE A 82 2.59 6.32 -5.39
CA ILE A 82 1.30 6.23 -4.70
C ILE A 82 1.22 7.20 -3.52
N ALA A 83 2.32 7.41 -2.79
CA ALA A 83 2.37 8.43 -1.74
C ALA A 83 2.13 9.84 -2.31
N TYR A 84 2.67 10.14 -3.50
CA TYR A 84 2.41 11.39 -4.20
C TYR A 84 0.94 11.56 -4.63
N PHE A 85 0.34 10.51 -5.20
CA PHE A 85 -1.05 10.54 -5.68
C PHE A 85 -2.11 10.19 -4.63
N ARG A 86 -1.76 9.81 -3.40
CA ARG A 86 -2.70 9.28 -2.40
C ARG A 86 -3.91 10.18 -2.15
N THR A 87 -3.70 11.50 -2.12
CA THR A 87 -4.77 12.49 -1.94
C THR A 87 -5.76 12.49 -3.11
N LEU A 88 -5.29 12.26 -4.35
CA LEU A 88 -6.15 12.08 -5.52
C LEU A 88 -6.90 10.75 -5.44
N ILE A 89 -6.21 9.64 -5.14
CA ILE A 89 -6.80 8.30 -5.02
C ILE A 89 -7.91 8.27 -3.95
N PHE A 90 -7.70 8.96 -2.82
CA PHE A 90 -8.72 9.12 -1.77
C PHE A 90 -9.93 9.94 -2.24
N ARG A 91 -9.70 11.06 -2.95
CA ARG A 91 -10.79 11.88 -3.52
C ARG A 91 -11.59 11.13 -4.58
N THR A 92 -10.94 10.37 -5.47
CA THR A 92 -11.64 9.54 -6.46
C THR A 92 -12.38 8.34 -5.85
N SER A 93 -12.11 8.03 -4.58
CA SER A 93 -12.79 6.95 -3.84
C SER A 93 -13.88 7.46 -2.89
N THR A 94 -14.11 8.77 -2.80
CA THR A 94 -14.97 9.40 -1.79
C THR A 94 -15.79 10.54 -2.39
N ASP A 95 -17.12 10.48 -2.30
CA ASP A 95 -18.05 11.47 -2.88
C ASP A 95 -18.05 12.83 -2.15
N THR A 96 -17.07 13.09 -1.27
CA THR A 96 -17.04 14.24 -0.37
C THR A 96 -16.05 15.30 -0.84
N SER A 97 -16.55 16.49 -1.13
CA SER A 97 -15.78 17.65 -1.62
C SER A 97 -14.93 18.36 -0.56
N THR A 98 -14.96 17.92 0.70
CA THR A 98 -14.26 18.59 1.82
C THR A 98 -12.76 18.30 1.84
N ASP A 99 -11.94 19.31 2.16
CA ASP A 99 -10.50 19.16 2.36
C ASP A 99 -10.09 18.39 3.65
N PHE A 100 -11.05 17.95 4.47
CA PHE A 100 -10.80 17.22 5.72
C PHE A 100 -10.69 15.70 5.50
N PHE A 101 -9.47 15.24 5.21
CA PHE A 101 -9.14 13.83 5.03
C PHE A 101 -9.22 13.03 6.34
N SER A 102 -10.39 12.46 6.65
CA SER A 102 -10.62 11.61 7.82
C SER A 102 -11.29 10.29 7.45
N PHE A 103 -10.77 9.19 7.99
CA PHE A 103 -11.41 7.87 7.92
C PHE A 103 -12.59 7.72 8.90
N GLN A 104 -12.82 8.69 9.80
CA GLN A 104 -13.91 8.62 10.80
C GLN A 104 -15.31 8.78 10.21
N SER A 105 -15.44 9.46 9.06
CA SER A 105 -16.72 9.79 8.39
C SER A 105 -16.91 9.07 7.06
N LEU A 106 -15.96 8.20 6.67
CA LEU A 106 -16.00 7.48 5.39
C LEU A 106 -16.99 6.33 5.43
N GLN A 107 -17.74 6.14 4.33
CA GLN A 107 -18.53 4.92 4.17
C GLN A 107 -17.62 3.70 3.97
N TRP A 108 -18.06 2.52 4.38
CA TRP A 108 -17.31 1.28 4.18
C TRP A 108 -16.94 1.03 2.71
N ALA A 109 -17.85 1.33 1.77
CA ALA A 109 -17.59 1.18 0.34
C ALA A 109 -16.44 2.09 -0.14
N GLN A 110 -16.51 3.38 0.20
CA GLN A 110 -15.47 4.38 -0.12
C GLN A 110 -14.10 3.98 0.46
N PHE A 111 -14.08 3.47 1.69
CA PHE A 111 -12.86 2.96 2.34
C PHE A 111 -12.26 1.76 1.61
N LEU A 112 -13.09 0.79 1.23
CA LEU A 112 -12.65 -0.40 0.48
C LEU A 112 -12.17 -0.02 -0.94
N LEU A 113 -12.83 0.92 -1.61
CA LEU A 113 -12.39 1.47 -2.90
C LEU A 113 -11.04 2.17 -2.80
N PHE A 114 -10.80 2.98 -1.76
CA PHE A 114 -9.50 3.61 -1.51
C PHE A 114 -8.37 2.59 -1.31
N LEU A 115 -8.62 1.55 -0.51
CA LEU A 115 -7.64 0.49 -0.28
C LEU A 115 -7.38 -0.34 -1.54
N PHE A 116 -8.42 -0.74 -2.26
CA PHE A 116 -8.29 -1.55 -3.48
C PHE A 116 -7.58 -0.78 -4.60
N SER A 117 -7.98 0.46 -4.87
CA SER A 117 -7.31 1.30 -5.89
C SER A 117 -5.85 1.58 -5.54
N SER A 118 -5.54 1.82 -4.26
CA SER A 118 -4.16 2.02 -3.79
C SER A 118 -3.27 0.78 -3.98
N ILE A 119 -3.76 -0.43 -3.66
CA ILE A 119 -2.95 -1.65 -3.86
C ILE A 119 -2.92 -2.11 -5.33
N PHE A 120 -3.99 -1.89 -6.09
CA PHE A 120 -4.04 -2.20 -7.51
C PHE A 120 -3.03 -1.36 -8.30
N LEU A 121 -2.98 -0.04 -8.06
CA LEU A 121 -1.96 0.82 -8.66
C LEU A 121 -0.54 0.37 -8.25
N HIS A 122 -0.35 -0.13 -7.02
CA HIS A 122 0.96 -0.62 -6.57
C HIS A 122 1.40 -1.86 -7.36
N GLN A 123 0.52 -2.86 -7.46
CA GLN A 123 0.82 -4.09 -8.17
C GLN A 123 1.01 -3.84 -9.66
N LEU A 124 0.21 -2.93 -10.24
CA LEU A 124 0.36 -2.50 -11.62
C LEU A 124 1.77 -1.92 -11.86
N LEU A 125 2.20 -0.95 -11.04
CA LEU A 125 3.52 -0.34 -11.19
C LEU A 125 4.65 -1.37 -11.04
N VAL A 126 4.63 -2.19 -9.99
CA VAL A 126 5.69 -3.18 -9.73
C VAL A 126 5.78 -4.20 -10.87
N GLN A 127 4.70 -4.91 -11.18
CA GLN A 127 4.76 -6.05 -12.10
C GLN A 127 4.96 -5.62 -13.56
N TYR A 128 4.49 -4.44 -13.97
CA TYR A 128 4.79 -3.93 -15.32
C TYR A 128 6.24 -3.47 -15.47
N ILE A 129 6.88 -2.94 -14.42
CA ILE A 129 8.30 -2.58 -14.48
C ILE A 129 9.18 -3.84 -14.40
N GLU A 130 8.85 -4.79 -13.51
CA GLU A 130 9.59 -6.04 -13.31
C GLU A 130 9.60 -6.96 -14.54
N PHE A 131 8.43 -7.16 -15.18
CA PHE A 131 8.28 -8.13 -16.27
C PHE A 131 8.24 -7.53 -17.68
N PHE A 132 8.46 -6.21 -17.82
CA PHE A 132 8.13 -5.37 -18.99
C PHE A 132 8.30 -6.05 -20.36
N LYS A 133 7.22 -6.67 -20.87
CA LYS A 133 7.17 -7.37 -22.16
C LYS A 133 5.80 -7.20 -22.81
N PHE A 134 5.74 -6.48 -23.94
CA PHE A 134 4.49 -6.22 -24.68
C PHE A 134 3.73 -7.50 -25.05
N SER A 135 4.43 -8.57 -25.43
CA SER A 135 3.83 -9.87 -25.75
C SER A 135 3.14 -10.57 -24.57
N ARG A 136 3.37 -10.11 -23.34
CA ARG A 136 2.77 -10.65 -22.10
C ARG A 136 1.83 -9.66 -21.41
N PHE A 137 1.42 -8.58 -22.08
CA PHE A 137 0.60 -7.50 -21.49
C PHE A 137 -0.62 -8.01 -20.70
N PHE A 138 -1.46 -8.84 -21.32
CA PHE A 138 -2.65 -9.39 -20.66
C PHE A 138 -2.32 -10.40 -19.54
N GLU A 139 -1.21 -11.14 -19.64
CA GLU A 139 -0.76 -12.04 -18.58
C GLU A 139 -0.29 -11.25 -17.35
N ILE A 140 0.47 -10.17 -17.57
CA ILE A 140 0.89 -9.25 -16.51
C ILE A 140 -0.34 -8.59 -15.87
N LEU A 141 -1.31 -8.11 -16.66
CA LEU A 141 -2.56 -7.55 -16.13
C LEU A 141 -3.36 -8.54 -15.28
N PHE A 142 -3.43 -9.81 -15.69
CA PHE A 142 -4.07 -10.86 -14.89
C PHE A 142 -3.32 -11.13 -13.58
N ASN A 143 -1.99 -11.22 -13.63
CA ASN A 143 -1.15 -11.38 -12.43
C ASN A 143 -1.32 -10.18 -11.47
N VAL A 144 -1.39 -8.96 -11.99
CA VAL A 144 -1.67 -7.73 -11.23
C VAL A 144 -3.02 -7.83 -10.53
N LEU A 145 -4.09 -8.21 -11.24
CA LEU A 145 -5.42 -8.35 -10.66
C LEU A 145 -5.46 -9.40 -9.54
N VAL A 146 -4.91 -10.60 -9.77
CA VAL A 146 -4.91 -11.69 -8.77
C VAL A 146 -4.09 -11.31 -7.54
N THR A 147 -2.87 -10.80 -7.70
CA THR A 147 -2.04 -10.36 -6.57
C THR A 147 -2.68 -9.17 -5.83
N SER A 148 -3.38 -8.27 -6.53
CA SER A 148 -4.10 -7.14 -5.91
C SER A 148 -5.26 -7.60 -5.05
N VAL A 149 -6.08 -8.54 -5.51
CA VAL A 149 -7.21 -9.10 -4.75
C VAL A 149 -6.71 -9.86 -3.51
N ILE A 150 -5.67 -10.68 -3.66
CA ILE A 150 -5.02 -11.37 -2.53
C ILE A 150 -4.49 -10.36 -1.51
N SER A 151 -3.70 -9.38 -1.97
CA SER A 151 -3.11 -8.35 -1.10
C SER A 151 -4.18 -7.52 -0.40
N PHE A 152 -5.26 -7.15 -1.10
CA PHE A 152 -6.41 -6.41 -0.56
C PHE A 152 -7.07 -7.14 0.61
N ILE A 153 -7.22 -8.47 0.55
CA ILE A 153 -7.77 -9.26 1.67
C ILE A 153 -6.87 -9.13 2.91
N PHE A 154 -5.54 -9.26 2.75
CA PHE A 154 -4.58 -9.08 3.86
C PHE A 154 -4.58 -7.64 4.40
N ILE A 155 -4.76 -6.63 3.53
CA ILE A 155 -4.87 -5.21 3.91
C ILE A 155 -6.15 -4.94 4.72
N VAL A 156 -7.28 -5.54 4.34
CA VAL A 156 -8.55 -5.44 5.08
C VAL A 156 -8.43 -6.15 6.44
N ILE A 157 -7.83 -7.35 6.49
CA ILE A 157 -7.54 -8.06 7.75
C ILE A 157 -6.68 -7.19 8.67
N TYR A 158 -5.60 -6.57 8.15
CA TYR A 158 -4.77 -5.63 8.91
C TYR A 158 -5.59 -4.45 9.46
N ALA A 159 -6.41 -3.81 8.61
CA ALA A 159 -7.22 -2.65 8.99
C ALA A 159 -8.26 -2.99 10.09
N LEU A 160 -8.79 -4.21 10.09
CA LEU A 160 -9.70 -4.74 11.11
C LEU A 160 -8.96 -5.06 12.42
N ILE A 161 -7.84 -5.78 12.37
CA ILE A 161 -7.04 -6.16 13.55
C ILE A 161 -6.55 -4.92 14.29
N PHE A 162 -5.92 -3.98 13.59
CA PHE A 162 -5.40 -2.74 14.18
C PHE A 162 -6.49 -1.68 14.39
N LYS A 163 -7.77 -2.05 14.26
CA LYS A 163 -8.98 -1.21 14.34
C LYS A 163 -8.72 0.22 13.85
N ILE A 164 -8.50 0.36 12.54
CA ILE A 164 -8.54 1.65 11.84
C ILE A 164 -10.02 2.08 11.62
N LYS A 165 -10.79 1.90 12.69
CA LYS A 165 -12.16 2.34 12.91
C LYS A 165 -12.24 2.74 14.38
N GLN A 166 -12.29 4.05 14.62
CA GLN A 166 -12.79 4.56 15.90
C GLN A 166 -14.26 4.09 16.07
N LYS A 167 -14.74 4.11 17.32
CA LYS A 167 -15.99 3.45 17.74
C LYS A 167 -17.17 3.64 16.78
N VAL A 168 -17.97 2.57 16.65
CA VAL A 168 -19.39 2.63 16.29
C VAL A 168 -20.11 3.49 17.33
#